data_AF-A0A0F9KIN2-F1
#
_entry.id   AF-A0A0F9KIN2-F1
#
_cell.length_a   1.000
_cell.length_b   1.000
_cell.length_c   1.000
_cell.angle_alpha   90.00
_cell.angle_beta   90.00
_cell.angle_gamma   90.00
#
_symmetry.space_group_name_H-M   'P 1'
#
loop_
_entity.id
_entity.type
_entity.pdbx_description
1 polymer ?
#
loop_
_entity_poly.entity_id
_entity_poly.type
_entity_poly.pdbx_seq_one_letter_code
_entity_poly.pdbx_strand_id
1 'polypeptide(L)'
;MSYEGYSQHICANGHQFDNDCYADHNKCHCGADSVFCNMVDDTNYYQDGIIPDWEWKKLELTPAKVEECNLGHKHLVEFPTYKVPEDPRLVIYWYEIDIGVYHRIHDKKLFDDNGKPAETKPHV
;
A
#
# COMPACT_ATOMS: atom_id res chain seq x y z
N MET A 1 19.38 13.78 -6.29
CA MET A 1 18.83 12.51 -6.80
C MET A 1 17.32 12.65 -6.69
N SER A 2 16.59 12.51 -7.80
CA SER A 2 15.12 12.44 -7.78
C SER A 2 14.70 11.01 -7.45
N TYR A 3 13.71 10.86 -6.58
CA TYR A 3 13.05 9.57 -6.36
C TYR A 3 12.09 9.34 -7.53
N GLU A 4 12.18 8.18 -8.16
CA GLU A 4 11.24 7.75 -9.20
C GLU A 4 10.55 6.50 -8.65
N GLY A 5 9.24 6.57 -8.45
CA GLY A 5 8.53 5.49 -7.79
C GLY A 5 7.02 5.72 -7.74
N TYR A 6 6.35 4.78 -7.10
CA TYR A 6 4.92 4.84 -6.87
C TYR A 6 4.62 4.19 -5.51
N SER A 7 3.42 4.38 -5.00
CA SER A 7 2.95 3.73 -3.79
C SER A 7 1.73 2.88 -4.08
N GLN A 8 1.72 1.68 -3.51
CA GLN A 8 0.60 0.74 -3.57
C GLN A 8 -0.25 0.92 -2.33
N HIS A 9 -1.54 1.17 -2.50
CA HIS A 9 -2.46 1.49 -1.41
C HIS A 9 -3.61 0.50 -1.30
N ILE A 10 -4.21 0.44 -0.10
CA ILE A 10 -5.58 -0.05 0.10
C ILE A 10 -6.38 1.06 0.80
N CYS A 11 -7.60 1.33 0.33
CA CYS A 11 -8.52 2.28 0.98
C CYS A 11 -9.36 1.64 2.09
N ALA A 12 -10.05 2.45 2.89
CA ALA A 12 -10.93 1.96 3.96
C ALA A 12 -12.02 0.98 3.51
N ASN A 13 -12.37 0.98 2.21
CA ASN A 13 -13.33 0.06 1.60
C ASN A 13 -12.67 -1.20 1.00
N GLY A 14 -11.35 -1.36 1.14
CA GLY A 14 -10.62 -2.53 0.65
C GLY A 14 -10.17 -2.45 -0.81
N HIS A 15 -10.38 -1.36 -1.54
CA HIS A 15 -9.90 -1.26 -2.92
C HIS A 15 -8.39 -1.01 -2.97
N GLN A 16 -7.69 -1.79 -3.79
CA GLN A 16 -6.29 -1.56 -4.12
C GLN A 16 -6.17 -0.48 -5.21
N PHE A 17 -5.18 0.39 -5.08
CA PHE A 17 -4.85 1.39 -6.10
C PHE A 17 -3.39 1.83 -5.97
N ASP A 18 -2.81 2.28 -7.08
CA ASP A 18 -1.45 2.80 -7.12
C ASP A 18 -1.46 4.31 -7.34
N ASN A 19 -0.55 5.00 -6.68
CA ASN A 19 -0.32 6.43 -6.85
C ASN A 19 1.13 6.67 -7.25
N ASP A 20 1.35 7.53 -8.23
CA ASP A 20 2.69 8.04 -8.51
C ASP A 20 3.25 8.78 -7.28
N CYS A 21 4.57 8.69 -7.04
CA CYS A 21 5.22 9.36 -5.92
C CYS A 21 5.06 10.89 -5.90
N TYR A 22 4.70 11.51 -7.03
CA TYR A 22 4.40 12.94 -7.14
C TYR A 22 2.88 13.25 -7.09
N ALA A 23 2.03 12.27 -6.78
CA ALA A 23 0.59 12.49 -6.69
C ALA A 23 0.22 13.31 -5.44
N ASP A 24 -0.52 14.40 -5.64
CA ASP A 24 -0.94 15.32 -4.56
C ASP A 24 -2.07 14.75 -3.65
N HIS A 25 -2.57 13.54 -3.91
CA HIS A 25 -3.70 12.98 -3.16
C HIS A 25 -3.67 11.45 -3.03
N ASN A 26 -3.90 10.97 -1.81
CA ASN A 26 -4.02 9.54 -1.48
C ASN A 26 -5.48 9.07 -1.40
N LYS A 27 -6.28 9.42 -2.41
CA LYS A 27 -7.70 9.06 -2.48
C LYS A 27 -7.96 7.98 -3.52
N CYS A 28 -8.71 6.97 -3.11
CA CYS A 28 -9.17 5.93 -4.00
C CYS A 28 -10.22 6.46 -4.99
N HIS A 29 -10.41 5.77 -6.11
CA HIS A 29 -11.50 6.03 -7.06
C HIS A 29 -12.90 6.02 -6.42
N CYS A 30 -13.07 5.37 -5.27
CA CYS A 30 -14.32 5.35 -4.50
C CYS A 30 -14.47 6.54 -3.53
N GLY A 31 -13.50 7.46 -3.47
CA GLY A 31 -13.47 8.63 -2.60
C GLY A 31 -12.99 8.38 -1.17
N ALA A 32 -12.85 7.11 -0.77
CA ALA A 32 -12.33 6.75 0.55
C ALA A 32 -10.82 6.99 0.67
N ASP A 33 -10.38 7.28 1.89
CA ASP A 33 -8.97 7.51 2.20
C ASP A 33 -8.19 6.19 2.24
N SER A 34 -6.89 6.30 1.95
CA SER A 34 -5.92 5.21 2.10
C SER A 34 -5.76 4.83 3.58
N VAL A 35 -5.84 3.54 3.89
CA VAL A 35 -5.56 2.95 5.22
C VAL A 35 -4.31 2.08 5.24
N PHE A 36 -3.77 1.80 4.06
CA PHE A 36 -2.53 1.08 3.84
C PHE A 36 -1.78 1.74 2.69
N CYS A 37 -0.46 1.80 2.80
CA CYS A 37 0.42 2.35 1.77
C CYS A 37 1.79 1.65 1.83
N ASN A 38 2.26 1.21 0.67
CA ASN A 38 3.58 0.63 0.47
C ASN A 38 4.32 1.42 -0.61
N MET A 39 5.45 2.02 -0.28
CA MET A 39 6.27 2.72 -1.27
C MET A 39 7.12 1.74 -2.07
N VAL A 40 7.09 1.91 -3.38
CA VAL A 40 7.91 1.18 -4.35
C VAL A 40 8.91 2.17 -4.91
N ASP A 41 10.20 1.93 -4.65
CA ASP A 41 11.26 2.60 -5.40
C ASP A 41 11.34 1.93 -6.77
N ASP A 42 11.25 2.70 -7.86
CA ASP A 42 11.39 2.23 -9.23
C ASP A 42 12.57 2.92 -9.94
N THR A 43 13.52 3.43 -9.15
CA THR A 43 14.69 4.12 -9.70
C THR A 43 15.53 3.14 -10.53
N ASN A 44 15.78 3.50 -11.79
CA ASN A 44 16.51 2.67 -12.77
C ASN A 44 15.87 1.29 -13.03
N TYR A 45 14.54 1.18 -13.01
CA TYR A 45 13.79 -0.08 -13.25
C TYR A 45 13.99 -1.16 -12.17
N TYR A 46 14.55 -0.79 -11.02
CA TYR A 46 14.61 -1.66 -9.86
C TYR A 46 13.38 -1.40 -9.01
N GLN A 47 12.36 -2.26 -9.13
CA GLN A 47 11.10 -2.20 -8.37
C GLN A 47 11.30 -2.69 -6.92
N ASP A 48 12.10 -1.99 -6.13
CA ASP A 48 12.33 -2.36 -4.74
C ASP A 48 11.10 -2.06 -3.88
N GLY A 49 10.67 -3.07 -3.12
CA GLY A 49 9.51 -2.97 -2.23
C GLY A 49 8.19 -3.28 -2.88
N ILE A 50 8.15 -3.65 -4.16
CA ILE A 50 6.90 -4.05 -4.82
C ILE A 50 6.25 -5.22 -4.08
N ILE A 51 4.98 -5.07 -3.75
CA ILE A 51 4.11 -6.19 -3.38
C ILE A 51 3.63 -6.79 -4.71
N PRO A 52 4.02 -8.02 -5.03
CA PRO A 52 3.68 -8.64 -6.30
C PRO A 52 2.24 -9.14 -6.30
N ASP A 53 1.65 -9.29 -7.49
CA ASP A 53 0.26 -9.71 -7.69
C ASP A 53 -0.15 -10.98 -6.93
N TRP A 54 0.76 -11.93 -6.79
CA TRP A 54 0.46 -13.18 -6.07
C TRP A 54 0.33 -12.98 -4.56
N GLU A 55 0.94 -11.95 -3.97
CA GLU A 55 0.69 -11.57 -2.57
C GLU A 55 -0.64 -10.83 -2.45
N TRP A 56 -0.96 -9.93 -3.39
CA TRP A 56 -2.28 -9.28 -3.45
C TRP A 56 -3.42 -10.29 -3.54
N LYS A 57 -3.24 -11.34 -4.35
CA LYS A 57 -4.23 -12.41 -4.51
C LYS A 57 -4.51 -13.19 -3.22
N LYS A 58 -3.54 -13.28 -2.30
CA LYS A 58 -3.76 -13.92 -0.98
C LYS A 58 -4.60 -13.05 -0.05
N LEU A 59 -4.64 -11.75 -0.31
CA LEU A 59 -5.41 -10.77 0.46
C LEU A 59 -6.79 -10.51 -0.13
N GLU A 60 -7.08 -11.03 -1.32
CA GLU A 60 -8.37 -10.84 -2.00
C GLU A 60 -9.54 -11.38 -1.15
N LEU A 61 -10.50 -10.51 -0.88
CA LEU A 61 -11.75 -10.81 -0.17
C LEU A 61 -12.90 -11.03 -1.15
N THR A 62 -13.00 -10.15 -2.15
CA THR A 62 -13.99 -10.28 -3.23
C THR A 62 -13.31 -10.10 -4.57
N PRO A 63 -13.59 -10.99 -5.55
CA PRO A 63 -13.04 -10.84 -6.88
C PRO A 63 -13.66 -9.66 -7.61
N ALA A 64 -12.95 -9.15 -8.61
CA ALA A 64 -13.48 -8.19 -9.56
C ALA A 64 -14.66 -8.80 -10.35
N LYS A 65 -15.73 -8.04 -10.54
CA LYS A 65 -16.85 -8.45 -11.40
C LYS A 65 -16.84 -7.68 -12.70
N VAL A 66 -16.97 -8.41 -13.80
CA VAL A 66 -16.91 -7.87 -15.15
C VAL A 66 -18.17 -8.29 -15.90
N GLU A 67 -18.78 -7.36 -16.61
CA GLU A 67 -19.94 -7.61 -17.47
C GLU A 67 -19.59 -7.29 -18.93
N GLU A 68 -20.14 -8.09 -19.84
CA GLU A 68 -19.94 -7.87 -21.28
C GLU A 68 -21.09 -7.01 -21.84
N CYS A 69 -20.77 -5.91 -22.51
CA CYS A 69 -21.79 -5.10 -23.16
C CYS A 69 -22.28 -5.74 -24.47
N ASN A 70 -23.34 -5.19 -25.04
CA ASN A 70 -23.90 -5.62 -26.32
C ASN A 70 -22.94 -5.48 -27.53
N LEU A 71 -21.78 -4.84 -27.36
CA LEU A 71 -20.71 -4.73 -28.36
C LEU A 71 -19.57 -5.73 -28.14
N GLY A 72 -19.65 -6.58 -27.11
CA GLY A 72 -18.60 -7.55 -26.76
C GLY A 72 -17.45 -6.98 -25.92
N HIS A 73 -17.53 -5.73 -25.44
CA HIS A 73 -16.53 -5.18 -24.53
C HIS A 73 -16.78 -5.63 -23.09
N LYS A 74 -15.69 -5.88 -22.35
CA LYS A 74 -15.72 -6.22 -20.94
C LYS A 74 -15.61 -4.96 -20.08
N HIS A 75 -16.58 -4.73 -19.22
CA HIS A 75 -16.65 -3.59 -18.32
C HIS A 75 -16.52 -4.06 -16.88
N LEU A 76 -15.57 -3.48 -16.14
CA LEU A 76 -15.48 -3.67 -14.70
C LEU A 76 -16.70 -2.99 -14.06
N VAL A 77 -17.55 -3.79 -13.40
CA VAL A 77 -18.76 -3.30 -12.73
C VAL A 77 -18.61 -3.24 -11.22
N GLU A 78 -17.78 -4.11 -10.65
CA GLU A 78 -17.43 -4.10 -9.24
C GLU A 78 -15.91 -4.31 -9.09
N PHE A 79 -15.27 -3.43 -8.32
CA PHE A 79 -13.84 -3.53 -8.03
C PHE A 79 -13.58 -4.68 -7.05
N PRO A 80 -12.43 -5.37 -7.16
CA PRO A 80 -12.03 -6.33 -6.16
C PRO A 80 -11.77 -5.62 -4.83
N THR A 81 -11.96 -6.35 -3.73
CA THR A 81 -11.60 -5.86 -2.39
C THR A 81 -10.56 -6.76 -1.76
N TYR A 82 -9.72 -6.17 -0.92
CA TYR A 82 -8.58 -6.80 -0.29
C TYR A 82 -8.58 -6.53 1.21
N LYS A 83 -8.10 -7.51 1.96
CA LYS A 83 -7.79 -7.36 3.38
C LYS A 83 -6.52 -6.51 3.50
N VAL A 84 -6.53 -5.57 4.44
CA VAL A 84 -5.31 -4.85 4.83
C VAL A 84 -4.28 -5.88 5.35
N PRO A 85 -3.04 -5.89 4.82
CA PRO A 85 -1.99 -6.77 5.31
C PRO A 85 -1.77 -6.56 6.81
N GLU A 86 -1.71 -7.66 7.56
CA GLU A 86 -1.31 -7.65 8.98
C GLU A 86 0.17 -8.01 9.14
N ASP A 87 0.80 -8.58 8.10
CA ASP A 87 2.20 -8.96 8.12
C ASP A 87 3.08 -7.71 8.14
N PRO A 88 3.85 -7.46 9.22
CA PRO A 88 4.70 -6.28 9.34
C PRO A 88 5.72 -6.11 8.21
N ARG A 89 6.05 -7.20 7.50
CA ARG A 89 6.95 -7.16 6.32
C ARG A 89 6.29 -6.52 5.10
N LEU A 90 4.96 -6.50 5.07
CA LEU A 90 4.15 -5.82 4.05
C LEU A 90 3.65 -4.46 4.56
N VAL A 91 3.58 -4.25 5.88
CA VAL A 91 3.10 -2.99 6.48
C VAL A 91 4.24 -1.99 6.67
N ILE A 92 4.32 -1.02 5.76
CA ILE A 92 5.06 0.21 6.02
C ILE A 92 4.10 1.18 6.73
N TYR A 93 4.26 1.36 8.04
CA TYR A 93 3.52 2.41 8.76
C TYR A 93 4.12 3.79 8.42
N TRP A 94 3.26 4.79 8.25
CA TRP A 94 3.65 6.20 8.31
C TRP A 94 3.48 6.70 9.75
N TYR A 95 4.55 7.23 10.34
CA TYR A 95 4.42 8.18 11.44
C TYR A 95 4.88 9.54 10.92
N GLU A 96 4.06 10.56 11.11
CA GLU A 96 4.45 11.95 10.88
C GLU A 96 5.49 12.32 11.95
N ILE A 97 6.73 12.56 11.53
CA ILE A 97 7.75 13.19 12.37
C ILE A 97 7.90 14.61 11.81
N ASP A 98 7.82 15.62 12.70
CA ASP A 98 7.75 17.09 12.52
C ASP A 98 8.82 17.76 11.60
N ILE A 99 9.46 17.03 10.70
CA ILE A 99 10.59 17.47 9.88
C ILE A 99 10.55 16.96 8.43
N GLY A 100 9.45 16.35 7.98
CA GLY A 100 9.27 16.03 6.55
C GLY A 100 10.21 14.95 6.02
N VAL A 101 10.69 14.05 6.89
CA VAL A 101 11.54 12.92 6.51
C VAL A 101 10.75 11.62 6.68
N TYR A 102 10.48 10.95 5.57
CA TYR A 102 9.78 9.67 5.53
C TYR A 102 10.80 8.53 5.58
N HIS A 103 10.69 7.64 6.58
CA HIS A 103 11.58 6.49 6.71
C HIS A 103 10.81 5.19 6.42
N ARG A 104 11.38 4.36 5.53
CA ARG A 104 10.96 2.96 5.36
C ARG A 104 11.19 2.23 6.69
N ILE A 105 10.13 1.73 7.32
CA ILE A 105 10.23 0.93 8.55
C ILE A 105 10.64 -0.49 8.17
N HIS A 106 11.85 -0.66 7.65
CA HIS A 106 12.47 -1.98 7.52
C HIS A 106 13.66 -2.14 8.48
N ASP A 107 14.20 -1.03 9.02
CA ASP A 107 15.51 -1.04 9.71
C ASP A 107 15.50 -0.74 11.21
N LYS A 108 14.33 -0.60 11.85
CA LYS A 108 14.26 -0.58 13.31
C LYS A 108 13.33 -1.68 13.77
N LYS A 109 13.89 -2.63 14.53
CA LYS A 109 13.16 -3.65 15.30
C LYS A 109 12.13 -2.96 16.19
N LEU A 110 10.95 -2.66 15.64
CA LEU A 110 9.79 -2.17 16.38
C LEU A 110 9.10 -3.30 17.11
N PHE A 111 9.45 -4.55 16.83
CA PHE A 111 8.95 -5.71 17.52
C PHE A 111 10.12 -6.61 17.92
N ASP A 112 10.04 -7.20 19.11
CA ASP A 112 10.97 -8.26 19.51
C ASP A 112 10.70 -9.54 18.70
N ASP A 113 11.56 -10.54 18.86
CA ASP A 113 11.43 -11.83 18.15
C ASP A 113 10.14 -12.61 18.56
N ASN A 114 9.34 -12.06 19.48
CA ASN A 114 8.05 -12.60 19.93
C ASN A 114 6.85 -11.74 19.47
N GLY A 115 7.06 -10.74 18.62
CA GLY A 115 5.99 -9.88 18.08
C GLY A 115 5.45 -8.84 19.05
N LYS A 116 6.15 -8.53 20.15
CA LYS A 116 5.77 -7.44 21.06
C LYS A 116 6.42 -6.12 20.65
N PRO A 117 5.70 -4.99 20.71
CA PRO A 117 6.28 -3.69 20.39
C PRO A 117 7.50 -3.42 21.28
N ALA A 118 8.64 -3.10 20.66
CA ALA A 118 9.86 -2.72 21.34
C ALA A 118 9.62 -1.40 22.08
N GLU A 119 9.75 -1.43 23.41
CA GLU A 119 9.54 -0.26 24.26
C GLU A 119 10.42 0.91 23.80
N THR A 120 9.81 1.92 23.17
CA THR A 120 10.47 3.18 22.89
C THR A 120 10.55 3.96 24.19
N LYS A 121 11.76 4.06 24.77
CA LYS A 121 11.99 5.03 25.85
C LYS A 121 11.76 6.44 25.30
N PRO A 122 10.96 7.29 25.96
CA PRO A 122 10.88 8.69 25.58
C PRO A 122 12.26 9.33 25.80
N HIS A 123 12.86 9.84 24.74
CA HIS A 123 14.00 10.75 24.86
C HIS A 123 13.46 12.12 25.27
N VAL A 124 13.89 12.55 26.46
CA VAL A 124 13.70 13.89 27.04
C VAL A 124 14.41 14.94 26.20
#